data_AF-A0A2K8Z6Q9-F1
#
_entry.id   AF-A0A2K8Z6Q9-F1
#
_cell.length_a   1.000
_cell.length_b   1.000
_cell.length_c   1.000
_cell.angle_alpha   90.00
_cell.angle_beta   90.00
_cell.angle_gamma   90.00
#
_symmetry.space_group_name_H-M   'P 1'
#
loop_
_entity.id
_entity.type
_entity.pdbx_description
1 polymer ?
#
loop_
_entity_poly.entity_id
_entity_poly.type
_entity_poly.pdbx_seq_one_letter_code
_entity_poly.pdbx_strand_id
1 'polypeptide(L)' 'MDTYNETDFVLYALAEMKIPVLKHTGKHITLANGYQIEVEKRDLYRLSVDGFVISPFDDMGVLCQFIQRNNASKDDD' A
#
# COMPACT_ATOMS: atom_id res chain seq x y z
N MET A 1 -1.44 22.23 -15.18
CA MET A 1 -0.85 22.20 -13.83
C MET A 1 -1.27 20.87 -13.26
N ASP A 2 -0.47 19.86 -13.57
CA ASP A 2 -0.76 18.45 -13.31
C ASP A 2 -0.92 18.27 -11.81
N THR A 3 -2.15 17.95 -11.42
CA THR A 3 -2.56 17.76 -10.04
C THR A 3 -1.80 16.55 -9.50
N TYR A 4 -0.68 16.79 -8.82
CA TYR A 4 0.08 15.72 -8.18
C TYR A 4 -0.84 15.00 -7.20
N ASN A 5 -1.17 13.75 -7.54
CA ASN A 5 -2.10 12.95 -6.77
C ASN A 5 -1.29 11.86 -6.07
N GLU A 6 -1.22 11.94 -4.75
CA GLU A 6 -0.38 11.05 -3.96
C GLU A 6 -0.74 9.57 -4.15
N THR A 7 -2.03 9.30 -4.33
CA THR A 7 -2.53 7.96 -4.66
C THR A 7 -1.88 7.43 -5.94
N ASP A 8 -1.71 8.25 -6.99
CA ASP A 8 -1.07 7.82 -8.25
C ASP A 8 0.39 7.42 -8.02
N PHE A 9 1.12 8.19 -7.22
CA PHE A 9 2.49 7.85 -6.84
C PHE A 9 2.55 6.51 -6.09
N VAL A 10 1.64 6.29 -5.14
CA VAL A 10 1.55 5.03 -4.40
C VAL A 10 1.22 3.87 -5.34
N LEU A 11 0.25 4.03 -6.24
CA LEU A 11 -0.12 3.00 -7.22
C LEU A 11 1.06 2.65 -8.14
N TYR A 12 1.80 3.67 -8.60
CA TYR A 12 3.01 3.47 -9.40
C TYR A 12 4.07 2.68 -8.63
N ALA A 13 4.39 3.08 -7.40
CA ALA A 13 5.37 2.38 -6.56
C ALA A 13 4.96 0.93 -6.23
N LEU A 14 3.67 0.67 -6.01
CA LEU A 14 3.15 -0.69 -5.83
C LEU A 14 3.33 -1.53 -7.10
N ALA A 15 3.07 -0.95 -8.29
CA ALA A 15 3.25 -1.63 -9.57
C ALA A 15 4.72 -1.96 -9.85
N GLU A 16 5.64 -1.00 -9.63
CA GLU A 16 7.10 -1.21 -9.74
C GLU A 16 7.59 -2.35 -8.84
N MET A 17 7.03 -2.43 -7.63
CA MET A 17 7.33 -3.47 -6.64
C MET A 17 6.58 -4.80 -6.90
N LYS A 18 5.81 -4.90 -8.00
CA LYS A 18 4.98 -6.06 -8.36
C LYS A 18 3.97 -6.45 -7.28
N ILE A 19 3.48 -5.46 -6.52
CA ILE A 19 2.45 -5.67 -5.50
C ILE A 19 1.07 -5.56 -6.16
N PRO A 20 0.28 -6.64 -6.21
CA PRO A 20 -1.01 -6.63 -6.87
C PRO A 20 -2.04 -5.79 -6.10
N VAL A 21 -2.57 -4.76 -6.76
CA VAL A 21 -3.69 -3.95 -6.26
C VAL A 21 -5.01 -4.59 -6.70
N LEU A 22 -5.92 -4.80 -5.76
CA LEU A 22 -7.26 -5.35 -6.02
C LEU A 22 -8.23 -4.27 -6.47
N LYS A 23 -8.26 -3.13 -5.75
CA LYS A 23 -9.09 -1.97 -6.05
C LYS A 23 -8.54 -0.74 -5.37
N HIS A 24 -8.86 0.44 -5.89
CA HIS A 24 -8.60 1.69 -5.18
C HIS A 24 -9.85 2.58 -5.24
N THR A 25 -10.09 3.35 -4.18
CA THR A 25 -11.20 4.29 -4.04
C THR A 25 -10.67 5.55 -3.39
N GLY A 26 -10.38 6.56 -4.21
CA GLY A 26 -9.78 7.82 -3.75
C GLY A 26 -8.42 7.60 -3.10
N LYS A 27 -8.35 7.81 -1.78
CA LYS A 27 -7.13 7.62 -0.98
C LYS A 27 -6.97 6.22 -0.37
N HIS A 28 -7.95 5.33 -0.56
CA HIS A 28 -7.93 3.97 -0.02
C HIS A 28 -7.59 2.98 -1.12
N ILE A 29 -6.54 2.19 -0.94
CA ILE A 29 -6.04 1.21 -1.90
C ILE A 29 -6.11 -0.16 -1.22
N THR A 30 -6.91 -1.06 -1.77
CA THR A 30 -6.99 -2.44 -1.31
C THR A 30 -6.07 -3.30 -2.17
N LEU A 31 -5.18 -4.03 -1.52
CA LEU A 31 -4.25 -4.98 -2.13
C LEU A 31 -4.87 -6.37 -2.22
N ALA A 32 -4.40 -7.19 -3.16
CA ALA A 32 -4.93 -8.54 -3.37
C ALA A 32 -4.64 -9.51 -2.20
N ASN A 33 -3.63 -9.20 -1.37
CA ASN A 33 -3.30 -9.97 -0.17
C ASN A 33 -4.13 -9.59 1.07
N GLY A 34 -5.10 -8.68 0.93
CA GLY A 34 -6.01 -8.27 2.01
C GLY A 34 -5.55 -7.04 2.78
N TYR A 35 -4.35 -6.52 2.53
CA TYR A 35 -3.94 -5.23 3.09
C TYR A 35 -4.69 -4.07 2.44
N GLN A 36 -4.86 -3.02 3.21
CA GLN A 36 -5.42 -1.75 2.80
C GLN A 36 -4.42 -0.65 3.13
N ILE A 37 -4.15 0.20 2.15
CA ILE A 37 -3.31 1.39 2.29
C ILE A 37 -4.24 2.59 2.24
N GLU A 38 -4.22 3.43 3.25
CA GLU A 38 -4.86 4.73 3.23
C GLU A 38 -3.80 5.84 3.15
N VAL A 39 -3.88 6.65 2.10
CA VAL A 39 -3.02 7.82 1.92
C VAL A 39 -3.62 8.98 2.72
N GLU A 40 -3.12 9.20 3.93
CA GLU A 40 -3.63 10.27 4.78
C GLU A 40 -3.07 11.63 4.35
N LYS A 41 -1.76 11.71 4.09
CA LYS A 41 -1.01 12.93 3.73
C LYS A 41 0.27 12.58 2.98
N ARG A 42 1.00 13.62 2.58
CA ARG A 42 2.33 13.48 2.01
C ARG A 42 3.26 12.78 2.95
N ASP A 43 3.85 11.70 2.45
CA ASP A 43 4.77 10.87 3.21
C ASP A 43 4.08 10.30 4.48
N LEU A 44 2.77 9.97 4.40
CA LEU A 44 2.04 9.30 5.48
C LEU A 44 0.96 8.35 4.95
N TYR A 45 1.27 7.07 5.06
CA TYR A 45 0.48 5.94 4.57
C TYR A 45 0.09 5.04 5.73
N ARG A 46 -1.20 4.86 5.95
CA ARG A 46 -1.69 3.94 6.98
C ARG A 46 -1.90 2.57 6.36
N LEU A 47 -1.22 1.56 6.89
CA LEU A 47 -1.49 0.16 6.55
C LEU A 47 -2.50 -0.43 7.53
N SER A 48 -3.55 -1.04 6.99
CA SER A 48 -4.56 -1.79 7.74
C SER A 48 -4.85 -3.14 7.11
N VAL A 49 -5.39 -4.06 7.89
CA VAL A 49 -5.89 -5.37 7.44
C VAL A 49 -7.16 -5.69 8.21
N ASP A 50 -8.23 -6.07 7.51
CA ASP A 50 -9.50 -6.47 8.12
C ASP A 50 -10.05 -5.46 9.17
N GLY A 51 -9.86 -4.15 8.93
CA GLY A 51 -10.27 -3.07 9.84
C GLY A 51 -9.30 -2.79 11.00
N PHE A 52 -8.22 -3.56 11.15
CA PHE A 52 -7.16 -3.30 12.12
C PHE A 52 -6.03 -2.48 11.51
N VAL A 53 -5.65 -1.39 12.19
CA VAL A 53 -4.48 -0.60 11.79
C VAL A 53 -3.21 -1.32 12.25
N ILE A 54 -2.35 -1.67 11.31
CA ILE A 54 -1.08 -2.35 11.58
C ILE A 54 -0.04 -1.32 12.00
N SER A 55 0.23 -0.35 11.11
CA SER A 55 1.20 0.70 11.36
C SER A 55 0.99 1.87 10.38
N PRO A 56 1.24 3.11 10.80
CA PRO A 56 1.56 4.18 9.87
C PRO A 56 2.97 3.95 9.30
N PHE A 57 3.16 4.34 8.05
CA PHE A 57 4.42 4.36 7.34
C PHE A 57 4.61 5.75 6.75
N ASP A 58 5.78 6.32 6.95
CA ASP A 58 6.17 7.59 6.33
C ASP A 58 7.00 7.41 5.05
N ASP A 59 7.49 6.19 4.81
CA ASP A 59 8.30 5.85 3.64
C ASP A 59 7.64 4.76 2.79
N MET A 60 7.46 5.05 1.49
CA MET A 60 6.82 4.14 0.54
C MET A 60 7.66 2.88 0.30
N GLY A 61 8.99 3.01 0.31
CA GLY A 61 9.90 1.86 0.18
C GLY A 61 9.77 0.90 1.36
N VAL A 62 9.74 1.43 2.58
CA VAL A 62 9.54 0.63 3.81
C VAL A 62 8.18 -0.06 3.80
N LEU A 63 7.11 0.66 3.44
CA LEU A 63 5.76 0.09 3.30
C LEU A 63 5.74 -1.07 2.29
N CYS A 64 6.31 -0.87 1.10
CA CYS A 64 6.38 -1.90 0.07
C CYS A 64 7.18 -3.12 0.52
N GLN A 65 8.34 -2.90 1.19
CA GLN A 65 9.13 -4.00 1.73
C GLN A 65 8.38 -4.79 2.80
N PHE A 66 7.65 -4.09 3.68
CA PHE A 66 6.81 -4.73 4.68
C PHE A 66 5.76 -5.63 4.03
N ILE A 67 5.03 -5.10 3.04
CA ILE A 67 4.02 -5.86 2.30
C ILE A 67 4.65 -7.06 1.61
N GLN A 68 5.78 -6.90 0.91
CA GLN A 68 6.45 -8.01 0.23
C GLN A 68 6.88 -9.11 1.19
N ARG A 69 7.50 -8.74 2.32
CA ARG A 69 7.91 -9.70 3.36
C ARG A 69 6.72 -10.47 3.91
N ASN A 70 5.61 -9.78 4.20
CA ASN A 70 4.42 -10.43 4.73
C ASN A 70 3.60 -11.18 3.67
N ASN A 71 3.73 -10.83 2.39
CA ASN A 71 3.09 -11.53 1.27
C ASN A 71 3.73 -12.91 1.00
N ALA A 72 5.02 -13.06 1.31
CA ALA A 72 5.72 -14.34 1.20
C ALA A 72 5.22 -15.41 2.19
N SER A 73 4.43 -15.03 3.21
CA SER A 73 3.92 -15.96 4.23
C SER A 73 2.78 -16.88 3.77
N LYS A 74 2.46 -16.93 2.47
CA LYS A 74 1.51 -17.90 1.89
C LYS A 74 2.12 -18.89 0.91
N ASP A 75 3.43 -18.87 0.72
CA ASP A 75 4.16 -19.79 -0.14
C ASP A 75 5.38 -20.33 0.62
N ASP A 76 5.12 -21.05 1.71
CA ASP A 76 6.10 -21.95 2.35
C ASP A 76 5.35 -23.27 2.62
N ASP A 77 5.47 -24.17 1.63
CA ASP A 77 5.20 -25.63 1.57
C ASP A 77 3.76 -26.16 1.77
#